data_AF-A0A523Z0W6-F1
#
_entry.id   AF-A0A523Z0W6-F1
#
_cell.length_a   1.000
_cell.length_b   1.000
_cell.length_c   1.000
_cell.angle_alpha   90.00
_cell.angle_beta   90.00
_cell.angle_gamma   90.00
#
_symmetry.space_group_name_H-M   'P 1'
#
loop_
_entity.id
_entity.type
_entity.pdbx_description
1 polymer ?
#
loop_
_entity_poly.entity_id
_entity_poly.type
_entity_poly.pdbx_seq_one_letter_code
_entity_poly.pdbx_strand_id
1 'polypeptide(L)'
;WDVDLLPQERDYQGEEIAGLLASFRSMRRETTYLLWGLTEADWGRAAEHPYRGLVTLEEVARELAQHDLEHLWHVRRLKDRLREAVSAREED
;
A
#
# COMPACT_ATOMS: atom_id res chain seq x y z
N TRP A 1 12.41 5.30 -15.98
CA TRP A 1 12.21 5.54 -14.55
C TRP A 1 12.20 4.18 -13.87
N ASP A 2 13.22 3.91 -13.08
CA ASP A 2 13.31 2.66 -12.32
C ASP A 2 12.49 2.83 -11.03
N VAL A 3 11.41 2.06 -10.92
CA VAL A 3 10.48 2.12 -9.78
C VAL A 3 11.12 1.51 -8.54
N ASP A 4 12.10 0.62 -8.71
CA ASP A 4 12.80 -0.05 -7.60
C ASP A 4 13.79 0.88 -6.88
N LEU A 5 14.20 1.99 -7.51
CA LEU A 5 15.05 3.01 -6.90
C LEU A 5 14.28 3.93 -5.94
N LEU A 6 12.98 4.16 -6.18
CA LEU A 6 12.18 5.12 -5.43
C LEU A 6 12.07 4.81 -3.91
N PRO A 7 11.97 3.55 -3.45
CA PRO A 7 11.98 3.24 -2.03
C PRO A 7 13.33 3.51 -1.36
N GLN A 8 14.44 3.36 -2.10
CA GLN A 8 15.80 3.54 -1.58
C GLN A 8 16.15 5.03 -1.46
N GLU A 9 15.68 5.85 -2.41
CA GLU A 9 15.86 7.30 -2.38
C GLU A 9 15.13 7.98 -1.20
N ARG A 10 14.12 7.31 -0.62
CA ARG A 10 13.29 7.87 0.46
C ARG A 10 13.66 7.38 1.85
N ASP A 11 14.69 6.54 1.99
CA ASP A 11 15.22 6.00 3.25
C ASP A 11 14.14 5.62 4.29
N TYR A 12 13.16 4.82 3.87
CA TYR A 12 12.09 4.36 4.75
C TYR A 12 12.57 3.50 5.92
N GLN A 13 13.80 2.99 5.88
CA GLN A 13 14.40 2.20 6.97
C GLN A 13 14.88 3.10 8.12
N GLY A 14 15.31 4.32 7.83
CA GLY A 14 15.73 5.31 8.83
C GLY A 14 14.58 6.05 9.52
N GLU A 15 13.37 5.97 8.97
CA GLU A 15 12.19 6.67 9.50
C GLU A 15 11.49 5.91 10.65
N GLU A 16 10.83 6.68 11.51
CA GLU A 16 10.02 6.13 12.60
C GLU A 16 8.68 5.59 12.06
N ILE A 17 8.32 4.37 12.49
CA ILE A 17 7.20 3.63 11.93
C ILE A 17 5.85 4.33 12.12
N ALA A 18 5.60 4.99 13.26
CA ALA A 18 4.36 5.72 13.48
C ALA A 18 4.24 6.93 12.54
N GLY A 19 5.35 7.63 12.25
CA GLY A 19 5.44 8.66 11.22
C GLY A 19 5.06 8.14 9.83
N LEU A 20 5.65 7.02 9.41
CA LEU A 20 5.33 6.37 8.13
C LEU A 20 3.84 5.97 8.04
N LEU A 21 3.29 5.39 9.10
CA LEU A 21 1.88 5.01 9.15
C LEU A 21 0.94 6.22 9.11
N ALA A 22 1.32 7.33 9.75
CA ALA A 22 0.55 8.57 9.70
C ALA A 22 0.54 9.16 8.28
N SER A 23 1.70 9.19 7.61
CA SER A 23 1.85 9.62 6.22
C SER A 23 1.03 8.73 5.27
N PHE A 24 1.14 7.41 5.40
CA PHE A 24 0.36 6.45 4.63
C PHE A 24 -1.15 6.67 4.80
N ARG A 25 -1.62 6.83 6.04
CA ARG A 25 -3.04 7.13 6.34
C ARG A 25 -3.50 8.43 5.68
N SER A 26 -2.66 9.47 5.70
CA SER A 26 -2.99 10.75 5.06
C SER A 26 -3.13 10.59 3.54
N MET A 27 -2.15 9.96 2.89
CA MET A 27 -2.17 9.69 1.45
C MET A 27 -3.37 8.84 1.05
N ARG A 28 -3.67 7.77 1.82
CA ARG A 28 -4.82 6.90 1.51
C ARG A 28 -6.14 7.65 1.61
N ARG A 29 -6.29 8.55 2.59
CA ARG A 29 -7.49 9.41 2.72
C ARG A 29 -7.64 10.36 1.53
N GLU A 30 -6.55 10.97 1.09
CA GLU A 30 -6.55 11.83 -0.10
C GLU A 30 -6.93 11.03 -1.35
N THR A 31 -6.36 9.84 -1.55
CA THR A 31 -6.74 8.94 -2.65
C THR A 31 -8.24 8.63 -2.62
N THR A 32 -8.80 8.24 -1.47
CA THR A 32 -10.23 7.96 -1.36
C THR A 32 -11.08 9.20 -1.67
N TYR A 33 -10.65 10.39 -1.23
CA TYR A 33 -11.34 11.64 -1.54
C TYR A 33 -11.36 11.92 -3.06
N LEU A 34 -10.23 11.71 -3.75
CA LEU A 34 -10.16 11.85 -5.21
C LEU A 34 -11.07 10.86 -5.92
N LEU A 35 -11.04 9.59 -5.52
CA LEU A 35 -11.89 8.54 -6.11
C LEU A 35 -13.38 8.79 -5.86
N TRP A 36 -13.75 9.35 -4.70
CA TRP A 36 -15.12 9.72 -4.38
C TRP A 36 -15.69 10.82 -5.30
N GLY A 37 -14.81 11.66 -5.86
CA GLY A 37 -15.20 12.72 -6.79
C GLY A 37 -15.41 12.26 -8.23
N LEU A 38 -15.14 10.99 -8.56
CA LEU A 38 -15.26 10.47 -9.93
C LEU A 38 -16.71 10.24 -10.33
N THR A 39 -17.02 10.52 -11.59
CA THR A 39 -18.28 10.10 -12.20
C THR A 39 -18.19 8.66 -12.70
N GLU A 40 -19.34 8.05 -13.03
CA GLU A 40 -19.37 6.71 -13.62
C GLU A 40 -18.53 6.62 -14.91
N ALA A 41 -18.55 7.67 -15.73
CA ALA A 41 -17.79 7.72 -16.97
C ALA A 41 -16.27 7.86 -16.73
N ASP A 42 -15.86 8.47 -15.61
CA ASP A 42 -14.44 8.66 -15.32
C ASP A 42 -13.74 7.33 -15.00
N TRP A 43 -14.43 6.36 -14.40
CA TRP A 43 -13.86 5.05 -14.08
C TRP A 43 -13.29 4.32 -15.30
N GLY A 44 -13.92 4.48 -16.46
CA GLY A 44 -13.46 3.90 -17.73
C GLY A 44 -12.33 4.67 -18.42
N ARG A 45 -11.88 5.82 -17.88
CA ARG A 45 -10.77 6.57 -18.46
C ARG A 45 -9.47 5.80 -18.29
N ALA A 46 -8.75 5.63 -19.39
CA ALA A 46 -7.49 4.90 -19.43
C ALA A 46 -6.28 5.82 -19.69
N ALA A 47 -5.12 5.39 -19.20
CA ALA A 47 -3.82 5.97 -19.52
C ALA A 47 -2.81 4.85 -19.83
N GLU A 48 -1.76 5.19 -20.57
CA GLU A 48 -0.67 4.25 -20.88
C GLU A 48 0.31 4.17 -19.71
N HIS A 49 0.35 3.02 -19.05
CA HIS A 49 1.32 2.68 -18.03
C HIS A 49 2.57 2.05 -18.68
N PRO A 50 3.78 2.55 -18.39
CA PRO A 50 5.02 2.14 -19.08
C PRO A 50 5.29 0.62 -19.11
N TYR A 51 4.81 -0.11 -18.12
CA TYR A 51 5.02 -1.55 -17.98
C TYR A 51 3.77 -2.41 -18.18
N ARG A 52 2.59 -1.80 -18.20
CA ARG A 52 1.29 -2.52 -18.17
C ARG A 52 0.42 -2.24 -19.39
N GLY A 53 0.84 -1.30 -20.25
CA GLY A 53 0.02 -0.84 -21.36
C GLY A 53 -1.14 0.02 -20.85
N LEU A 54 -2.29 -0.06 -21.52
CA LEU A 54 -3.47 0.71 -21.12
C LEU A 54 -4.03 0.22 -19.79
N VAL A 55 -4.20 1.14 -18.85
CA VAL A 55 -4.81 0.88 -17.54
C VAL A 55 -5.87 1.94 -17.25
N THR A 56 -7.04 1.50 -16.79
CA THR A 56 -8.18 2.34 -16.40
C THR A 56 -8.10 2.80 -14.94
N LEU A 57 -8.83 3.86 -14.59
CA LEU A 57 -8.95 4.28 -13.19
C LEU A 57 -9.59 3.19 -12.32
N GLU A 58 -10.53 2.40 -12.86
CA GLU A 58 -11.12 1.26 -12.14
C GLU A 58 -10.07 0.20 -11.79
N GLU A 59 -9.24 -0.20 -12.76
CA GLU A 59 -8.20 -1.19 -12.55
C GLU A 59 -7.18 -0.72 -11.49
N VAL A 60 -6.76 0.54 -11.56
CA VAL A 60 -5.87 1.13 -10.55
C VAL A 60 -6.50 1.11 -9.16
N ALA A 61 -7.77 1.50 -9.03
CA ALA A 61 -8.43 1.51 -7.71
C ALA A 61 -8.62 0.10 -7.14
N ARG A 62 -8.95 -0.88 -7.99
CA ARG A 62 -9.10 -2.28 -7.60
C ARG A 62 -7.78 -2.87 -7.12
N GLU A 63 -6.70 -2.62 -7.86
CA GLU A 63 -5.35 -3.05 -7.48
C GLU A 63 -4.90 -2.41 -6.16
N LEU A 64 -5.13 -1.09 -5.97
CA LEU A 64 -4.82 -0.43 -4.71
C LEU A 64 -5.55 -1.06 -3.52
N ALA A 65 -6.83 -1.38 -3.67
CA ALA A 65 -7.61 -2.05 -2.63
C ALA A 65 -7.09 -3.47 -2.34
N GLN A 66 -6.73 -4.22 -3.38
CA GLN A 66 -6.14 -5.55 -3.24
C GLN A 66 -4.80 -5.50 -2.52
N HIS A 67 -3.89 -4.62 -2.92
CA HIS A 67 -2.58 -4.46 -2.29
C HIS A 67 -2.69 -4.07 -0.80
N ASP A 68 -3.64 -3.20 -0.44
CA ASP A 68 -3.88 -2.84 0.96
C ASP A 68 -4.26 -4.07 1.80
N LEU A 69 -5.13 -4.94 1.28
CA LEU A 69 -5.52 -6.18 1.96
C LEU A 69 -4.36 -7.16 2.09
N GLU A 70 -3.55 -7.31 1.05
CA GLU A 70 -2.37 -8.18 1.05
C GLU A 70 -1.35 -7.73 2.11
N HIS A 71 -1.04 -6.43 2.17
CA HIS A 71 -0.12 -5.89 3.17
C HIS A 71 -0.68 -6.01 4.60
N LEU A 72 -1.98 -5.78 4.81
CA LEU A 72 -2.62 -5.99 6.11
C LEU A 72 -2.49 -7.46 6.57
N TRP A 73 -2.68 -8.40 5.64
CA TRP A 73 -2.52 -9.81 5.94
C TRP A 73 -1.07 -10.19 6.27
N HIS A 74 -0.10 -9.66 5.51
CA HIS A 74 1.33 -9.83 5.82
C HIS A 74 1.70 -9.32 7.22
N VAL A 75 1.24 -8.11 7.58
CA VAL A 75 1.45 -7.54 8.92
C VAL A 75 0.81 -8.41 9.99
N ARG A 76 -0.41 -8.92 9.75
CA ARG A 76 -1.08 -9.80 10.70
C ARG A 76 -0.26 -11.06 10.96
N ARG A 77 0.17 -11.74 9.90
CA ARG A 77 1.00 -12.95 9.99
C ARG A 77 2.31 -12.67 10.73
N LEU A 78 2.97 -11.54 10.46
CA LEU A 78 4.19 -11.15 11.16
C LEU A 78 3.95 -10.98 12.66
N LYS A 79 2.86 -10.30 13.05
CA LYS A 79 2.49 -10.11 14.46
C LYS A 79 2.21 -11.43 15.17
N ASP A 80 1.52 -12.36 14.51
CA ASP A 80 1.21 -13.66 15.10
C ASP A 80 2.49 -14.49 15.30
N ARG A 81 3.40 -14.52 14.31
CA ARG A 81 4.72 -15.18 14.45
C ARG A 81 5.60 -14.57 15.56
N LEU A 82 5.57 -13.25 15.72
CA LEU A 82 6.32 -12.59 16.79
C LEU A 82 5.78 -12.95 18.17
N ARG A 83 4.47 -13.10 18.33
CA ARG A 83 3.87 -13.55 19.60
C ARG A 83 4.29 -14.97 19.94
N GLU A 84 4.19 -15.89 18.98
CA GLU A 84 4.60 -17.29 19.15
C GLU A 84 6.08 -17.38 19.60
N ALA A 85 6.96 -16.61 18.96
CA ALA A 85 8.38 -16.60 19.29
C ALA A 85 8.69 -16.00 20.67
N VAL A 86 7.87 -15.05 21.16
CA VAL A 86 8.02 -14.50 22.51
C VAL A 86 7.57 -15.53 23.55
N SER A 87 6.41 -16.14 23.37
CA SER A 87 5.90 -17.15 24.31
C SER A 87 6.83 -18.37 24.42
N ALA A 88 7.38 -18.85 23.31
CA ALA A 88 8.34 -19.95 23.31
C ALA A 88 9.65 -19.63 24.08
N ARG A 89 10.01 -18.35 24.21
CA ARG A 89 11.18 -17.90 24.99
C ARG A 89 10.89 -17.69 26.48
N GLU A 90 9.63 -17.58 26.86
CA GLU A 90 9.20 -17.47 28.27
C GLU A 90 9.01 -18.85 28.91
N GLU A 91 8.85 -19.90 28.09
CA GLU A 91 8.71 -21.30 28.53
C GLU A 91 10.04 -22.06 28.65
N ASP A 92 11.14 -21.51 28.09
CA ASP A 92 12.53 -22.01 28.17
C ASP A 92 13.31 -21.36 29.33
#